data_AF-A0A1W7R9F5-F1
#
_entry.id   AF-A0A1W7R9F5-F1
#
_cell.length_a   1.000
_cell.length_b   1.000
_cell.length_c   1.000
_cell.angle_alpha   90.00
_cell.angle_beta   90.00
_cell.angle_gamma   90.00
#
_symmetry.space_group_name_H-M   'P 1'
#
loop_
_entity.id
_entity.type
_entity.pdbx_description
1 polymer ?
#
loop_
_entity_poly.entity_id
_entity_poly.type
_entity_poly.pdbx_seq_one_letter_code
_entity_poly.pdbx_strand_id
1 'polypeptide(L)'
;MSKNKRGGPAVVFMKIFLLLFNFLFWVSGIALLIAGIWMKISMASFLKISTDLSNSVPFSFIGIGTAITIIGFLACFCTVKGQSTLLYMLSIFLLVVFFMEVGVAVAGFVFRTNIKDGLEQGLYNALKHYGENKNQDKNLDYIQENVKCCGVKNPADWLNTTWHKNSNNIAPKSCCKHPDCKQPLTQKEIYNQGCFNEIIKDLNSKMGIIAGVAVAFACLQFLGSALSFGLARKVNEVKYEPMP
;
A
#
# COMPACT_ATOMS: atom_id res chain seq x y z
N MET A 1 -33.71 39.29 -5.92
CA MET A 1 -33.73 38.01 -5.18
C MET A 1 -34.06 36.88 -6.18
N SER A 2 -33.06 36.36 -6.88
CA SER A 2 -33.20 35.18 -7.77
C SER A 2 -31.80 34.64 -8.10
N LYS A 3 -31.20 33.92 -7.16
CA LYS A 3 -29.93 33.19 -7.35
C LYS A 3 -30.11 31.68 -7.14
N ASN A 4 -31.34 31.16 -7.29
CA ASN A 4 -31.67 29.78 -6.87
C ASN A 4 -32.21 28.87 -8.00
N LYS A 5 -31.88 29.11 -9.27
CA LYS A 5 -32.27 28.23 -10.39
C LYS A 5 -31.11 27.95 -11.35
N ARG A 6 -30.07 27.20 -10.94
CA ARG A 6 -29.00 26.76 -11.88
C ARG A 6 -28.46 25.34 -11.63
N GLY A 7 -29.29 24.44 -11.10
CA GLY A 7 -28.98 23.02 -11.09
C GLY A 7 -30.26 22.22 -11.03
N GLY A 8 -30.68 21.63 -12.15
CA GLY A 8 -31.75 20.63 -12.12
C GLY A 8 -31.40 19.49 -11.13
N PRO A 9 -32.38 18.69 -10.68
CA PRO A 9 -32.17 17.64 -9.67
C PRO A 9 -31.02 16.69 -10.01
N ALA A 10 -30.79 16.41 -11.29
CA ALA A 10 -29.67 15.62 -11.77
C ALA A 10 -28.28 16.22 -11.46
N VAL A 11 -28.11 17.55 -11.55
CA VAL A 11 -26.84 18.24 -11.27
C VAL A 11 -26.55 18.23 -9.77
N VAL A 12 -27.58 18.39 -8.95
CA VAL A 12 -27.48 18.31 -7.48
C VAL A 12 -27.09 16.88 -7.07
N PHE A 13 -27.75 15.88 -7.63
CA PHE A 13 -27.43 14.47 -7.40
C PHE A 13 -25.98 14.14 -7.78
N MET A 14 -25.53 14.55 -8.97
CA MET A 14 -24.14 14.37 -9.42
C MET A 14 -23.13 15.02 -8.47
N LYS A 15 -23.39 16.25 -8.01
CA LYS A 15 -22.53 16.95 -7.04
C LYS A 15 -22.45 16.22 -5.70
N ILE A 16 -23.59 15.77 -5.16
CA ILE A 16 -23.63 15.06 -3.88
C ILE A 16 -22.88 13.73 -3.98
N PHE A 17 -23.12 12.97 -5.04
CA PHE A 17 -22.43 11.69 -5.26
C PHE A 17 -20.91 11.87 -5.38
N LEU A 18 -20.48 12.85 -6.17
CA LEU A 18 -19.06 13.15 -6.38
C LEU A 18 -18.38 13.68 -5.11
N LEU A 19 -19.11 14.47 -4.31
CA LEU A 19 -18.63 14.93 -3.00
C LEU A 19 -18.48 13.77 -2.02
N LEU A 20 -19.47 12.88 -1.92
CA LEU A 20 -19.40 11.69 -1.08
C LEU A 20 -18.19 10.83 -1.44
N PHE A 21 -18.00 10.58 -2.73
CA PHE A 21 -16.89 9.79 -3.26
C PHE A 21 -15.52 10.40 -2.92
N ASN A 22 -15.34 11.70 -3.19
CA ASN A 22 -14.09 12.39 -2.86
C ASN A 22 -13.84 12.47 -1.35
N PHE A 23 -14.91 12.56 -0.54
CA PHE A 23 -14.81 12.55 0.91
C PHE A 23 -14.34 11.18 1.44
N LEU A 24 -14.84 10.08 0.87
CA LEU A 24 -14.35 8.74 1.22
C LEU A 24 -12.87 8.56 0.91
N PHE A 25 -12.38 9.09 -0.21
CA PHE A 25 -10.95 9.10 -0.51
C PHE A 25 -10.13 9.96 0.43
N TRP A 26 -10.66 11.11 0.83
CA TRP A 26 -10.00 11.96 1.80
C TRP A 26 -9.84 11.24 3.15
N VAL A 27 -10.90 10.59 3.64
CA VAL A 27 -10.87 9.78 4.88
C VAL A 27 -9.90 8.61 4.75
N SER A 28 -9.87 7.91 3.61
CA SER A 28 -8.93 6.80 3.40
C SER A 28 -7.47 7.27 3.35
N GLY A 29 -7.21 8.45 2.79
CA GLY A 29 -5.89 9.11 2.84
C GLY A 29 -5.42 9.39 4.27
N ILE A 30 -6.30 9.91 5.12
CA ILE A 30 -6.02 10.14 6.55
C ILE A 30 -5.75 8.81 7.26
N ALA A 31 -6.56 7.79 7.00
CA ALA A 31 -6.37 6.47 7.59
C ALA A 31 -5.01 5.86 7.20
N LEU A 32 -4.62 5.97 5.93
CA LEU A 32 -3.30 5.53 5.45
C LEU A 32 -2.15 6.32 6.07
N LEU A 33 -2.32 7.63 6.24
CA LEU A 33 -1.32 8.49 6.89
C LEU A 33 -1.14 8.09 8.36
N ILE A 34 -2.24 7.89 9.10
CA ILE A 34 -2.21 7.42 10.49
C ILE A 34 -1.56 6.04 10.56
N ALA A 35 -1.93 5.12 9.67
CA ALA A 35 -1.32 3.78 9.62
C ALA A 35 0.19 3.85 9.34
N GLY A 36 0.65 4.71 8.42
CA GLY A 36 2.07 4.90 8.12
C GLY A 36 2.84 5.49 9.30
N ILE A 37 2.26 6.49 9.98
CA ILE A 37 2.84 7.06 11.21
C ILE A 37 2.86 6.02 12.33
N TRP A 38 1.78 5.26 12.50
CA TRP A 38 1.70 4.22 13.51
C TRP A 38 2.69 3.08 13.25
N MET A 39 2.86 2.66 11.98
CA MET A 39 3.88 1.69 11.58
C MET A 39 5.29 2.21 11.90
N LYS A 40 5.57 3.49 11.60
CA LYS A 40 6.83 4.13 11.97
C LYS A 40 7.03 4.17 13.48
N ILE A 41 6.01 4.55 14.26
CA ILE A 41 6.08 4.63 15.71
C ILE A 41 6.21 3.23 16.32
N SER A 42 5.45 2.23 15.88
CA SER A 42 5.55 0.86 16.38
C SER A 42 6.93 0.27 16.11
N MET A 43 7.54 0.60 14.97
CA MET A 43 8.93 0.21 14.69
C MET A 43 9.93 1.02 15.54
N ALA A 44 9.63 2.30 15.84
CA ALA A 44 10.48 3.20 16.64
C ALA A 44 10.34 3.02 18.16
N SER A 45 9.17 2.61 18.67
CA SER A 45 8.89 2.41 20.10
C SER A 45 9.63 1.19 20.66
N PHE A 46 10.10 0.31 19.78
CA PHE A 46 11.03 -0.76 20.12
C PHE A 46 12.52 -0.39 19.97
N LEU A 47 12.85 0.83 19.48
CA LEU A 47 14.20 1.22 19.05
C LEU A 47 14.44 2.75 19.12
N LYS A 48 14.91 3.25 20.27
CA LYS A 48 15.89 4.35 20.25
C LYS A 48 17.15 3.78 19.58
N ILE A 49 17.63 4.44 18.52
CA ILE A 49 18.93 4.21 17.85
C ILE A 49 18.89 3.16 16.71
N SER A 50 18.81 3.67 15.47
CA SER A 50 19.68 3.33 14.32
C SER A 50 18.93 3.44 13.00
N THR A 51 19.48 4.28 12.13
CA THR A 51 18.96 4.71 10.84
C THR A 51 19.26 3.72 9.71
N ASP A 52 18.46 3.83 8.65
CA ASP A 52 18.85 3.70 7.24
C ASP A 52 18.49 2.52 6.34
N LEU A 53 17.87 1.41 6.75
CA LEU A 53 17.40 0.43 5.72
C LEU A 53 15.98 -0.13 5.88
N SER A 54 15.29 0.13 6.99
CA SER A 54 13.90 -0.35 7.21
C SER A 54 12.83 0.75 7.13
N ASN A 55 13.24 1.96 6.72
CA ASN A 55 12.40 3.15 6.78
C ASN A 55 11.54 3.35 5.51
N SER A 56 11.89 2.70 4.39
CA SER A 56 11.27 2.96 3.09
C SER A 56 9.77 2.64 3.08
N VAL A 57 9.36 1.52 3.70
CA VAL A 57 7.95 1.10 3.70
C VAL A 57 7.07 2.08 4.51
N PRO A 58 7.36 2.41 5.79
CA PRO A 58 6.59 3.43 6.51
C PRO A 58 6.57 4.79 5.82
N PHE A 59 7.69 5.24 5.25
CA PHE A 59 7.73 6.51 4.53
C PHE A 59 6.91 6.49 3.23
N SER A 60 6.84 5.37 2.51
CA SER A 60 5.95 5.23 1.36
C SER A 60 4.48 5.37 1.76
N PHE A 61 4.06 4.73 2.86
CA PHE A 61 2.68 4.86 3.37
C PHE A 61 2.35 6.30 3.77
N ILE A 62 3.27 6.98 4.46
CA ILE A 62 3.12 8.39 4.84
C ILE A 62 3.03 9.28 3.59
N GLY A 63 3.91 9.09 2.61
CA GLY A 63 3.94 9.87 1.38
C GLY A 63 2.66 9.71 0.57
N ILE A 64 2.24 8.47 0.34
CA ILE A 64 1.00 8.15 -0.39
C ILE A 64 -0.23 8.67 0.37
N GLY A 65 -0.32 8.42 1.67
CA GLY A 65 -1.43 8.89 2.51
C GLY A 65 -1.56 10.42 2.53
N THR A 66 -0.44 11.13 2.62
CA THR A 66 -0.41 12.60 2.55
C THR A 66 -0.89 13.11 1.19
N ALA A 67 -0.38 12.52 0.09
CA ALA A 67 -0.79 12.90 -1.25
C ALA A 67 -2.30 12.70 -1.47
N ILE A 68 -2.83 11.52 -1.09
CA ILE A 68 -4.26 11.22 -1.19
C ILE A 68 -5.09 12.19 -0.35
N THR A 69 -4.65 12.53 0.85
CA THR A 69 -5.35 13.48 1.73
C THR A 69 -5.42 14.88 1.10
N ILE A 70 -4.31 15.40 0.54
CA ILE A 70 -4.30 16.71 -0.11
C ILE A 70 -5.20 16.69 -1.35
N ILE A 71 -5.07 15.67 -2.19
CA ILE A 71 -5.85 15.53 -3.42
C ILE A 71 -7.35 15.40 -3.10
N GLY A 72 -7.73 14.58 -2.12
CA GLY A 72 -9.12 14.39 -1.70
C GLY A 72 -9.75 15.67 -1.15
N PHE A 73 -9.01 16.44 -0.34
CA PHE A 73 -9.46 17.74 0.16
C PHE A 73 -9.69 18.73 -0.98
N LEU A 74 -8.72 18.84 -1.90
CA LEU A 74 -8.85 19.68 -3.09
C LEU A 74 -10.04 19.24 -3.95
N ALA A 75 -10.22 17.95 -4.20
CA ALA A 75 -11.34 17.42 -5.00
C ALA A 75 -12.70 17.77 -4.38
N CYS A 76 -12.84 17.66 -3.04
CA CYS A 76 -14.04 18.12 -2.33
C CYS A 76 -14.26 19.63 -2.52
N PHE A 77 -13.21 20.44 -2.33
CA PHE A 77 -13.27 21.89 -2.53
C PHE A 77 -13.65 22.28 -3.97
N CYS A 78 -13.10 21.58 -4.97
CA CYS A 78 -13.44 21.75 -6.38
C CYS A 78 -14.93 21.53 -6.65
N THR A 79 -15.48 20.47 -6.06
CA THR A 79 -16.88 20.06 -6.22
C THR A 79 -17.83 21.08 -5.59
N VAL A 80 -17.48 21.59 -4.40
CA VAL A 80 -18.26 22.61 -3.69
C VAL A 80 -18.23 23.95 -4.41
N LYS A 81 -17.05 24.41 -4.85
CA LYS A 81 -16.93 25.66 -5.62
C LYS A 81 -17.68 25.61 -6.94
N GLY A 82 -17.82 24.42 -7.54
CA GLY A 82 -18.64 24.22 -8.73
C GLY A 82 -18.22 25.08 -9.92
N GLN A 83 -16.93 25.42 -10.03
CA GLN A 83 -16.37 26.13 -11.18
C GLN A 83 -16.01 25.13 -12.28
N SER A 84 -16.45 25.37 -13.52
CA SER A 84 -16.27 24.43 -14.64
C SER A 84 -14.79 24.10 -14.91
N THR A 85 -13.92 25.11 -14.96
CA THR A 85 -12.46 24.93 -15.17
C THR A 85 -11.82 23.97 -14.16
N LEU A 86 -12.23 24.08 -12.89
CA LEU A 86 -11.66 23.31 -11.80
C LEU A 86 -12.13 21.84 -11.83
N LEU A 87 -13.36 21.60 -12.28
CA LEU A 87 -13.89 20.26 -12.53
C LEU A 87 -13.25 19.58 -13.75
N TYR A 88 -12.92 20.35 -14.81
CA TYR A 88 -12.15 19.83 -15.95
C TYR A 88 -10.73 19.42 -15.54
N MET A 89 -10.05 20.25 -14.73
CA MET A 89 -8.74 19.93 -14.19
C MET A 89 -8.77 18.64 -13.35
N LEU A 90 -9.81 18.47 -12.52
CA LEU A 90 -10.02 17.24 -11.74
C LEU A 90 -10.21 16.01 -12.64
N SER A 91 -11.01 16.12 -13.71
CA SER A 91 -11.22 15.03 -14.66
C SER A 91 -9.93 14.61 -15.38
N ILE A 92 -9.15 15.59 -15.87
CA ILE A 92 -7.86 15.32 -16.53
C ILE A 92 -6.88 14.66 -15.55
N PHE A 93 -6.80 15.17 -14.32
CA PHE A 93 -5.96 14.59 -13.28
C PHE A 93 -6.32 13.11 -13.01
N LEU A 94 -7.61 12.79 -12.83
CA LEU A 94 -8.07 11.42 -12.62
C LEU A 94 -7.75 10.49 -13.80
N LEU A 95 -7.81 11.00 -15.04
CA LEU A 95 -7.42 10.22 -16.23
C LEU A 95 -5.92 9.94 -16.27
N VAL A 96 -5.08 10.92 -15.93
CA VAL A 96 -3.63 10.72 -15.87
C VAL A 96 -3.28 9.67 -14.81
N VAL A 97 -3.92 9.71 -13.64
CA VAL A 97 -3.75 8.69 -12.59
C VAL A 97 -4.18 7.31 -13.07
N PHE A 98 -5.32 7.20 -13.77
CA PHE A 98 -5.79 5.94 -14.34
C PHE A 98 -4.78 5.32 -15.31
N PHE A 99 -4.21 6.10 -16.22
CA PHE A 99 -3.19 5.60 -17.14
C PHE A 99 -1.89 5.20 -16.43
N MET A 100 -1.48 5.96 -15.40
CA MET A 100 -0.35 5.57 -14.56
C MET A 100 -0.61 4.24 -13.85
N GLU A 101 -1.80 4.04 -13.29
CA GLU A 101 -2.19 2.80 -12.61
C GLU A 101 -2.14 1.60 -13.56
N VAL A 102 -2.68 1.74 -14.78
CA VAL A 102 -2.56 0.71 -15.82
C VAL A 102 -1.09 0.43 -16.15
N GLY A 103 -0.27 1.48 -16.26
CA GLY A 103 1.18 1.35 -16.47
C GLY A 103 1.88 0.57 -15.36
N VAL A 104 1.57 0.87 -14.08
CA VAL A 104 2.10 0.14 -12.92
C VAL A 104 1.63 -1.31 -12.93
N ALA A 105 0.36 -1.58 -13.25
CA ALA A 105 -0.18 -2.94 -13.33
C ALA A 105 0.52 -3.77 -14.41
N VAL A 106 0.71 -3.20 -15.61
CA VAL A 106 1.44 -3.87 -16.70
C VAL A 106 2.90 -4.09 -16.30
N ALA A 107 3.58 -3.08 -15.75
CA ALA A 107 4.96 -3.21 -15.30
C ALA A 107 5.10 -4.30 -14.23
N GLY A 108 4.21 -4.34 -13.23
CA GLY A 108 4.19 -5.37 -12.20
C GLY A 108 3.99 -6.78 -12.77
N PHE A 109 3.16 -6.93 -13.80
CA PHE A 109 2.95 -8.21 -14.48
C PHE A 109 4.18 -8.65 -15.29
N VAL A 110 4.81 -7.72 -16.01
CA VAL A 110 6.00 -7.96 -16.84
C VAL A 110 7.21 -8.30 -15.97
N PHE A 111 7.45 -7.51 -14.92
CA PHE A 111 8.60 -7.68 -14.03
C PHE A 111 8.33 -8.61 -12.84
N ARG A 112 7.25 -9.40 -12.88
CA ARG A 112 6.87 -10.29 -11.76
C ARG A 112 7.96 -11.27 -11.36
N THR A 113 8.76 -11.76 -12.30
CA THR A 113 9.89 -12.67 -12.05
C THR A 113 10.99 -11.94 -11.30
N ASN A 114 11.37 -10.76 -11.79
CA ASN A 114 12.41 -9.94 -11.18
C ASN A 114 12.03 -9.52 -9.75
N ILE A 115 10.74 -9.25 -9.49
CA ILE A 115 10.23 -8.98 -8.14
C ILE A 115 10.40 -10.20 -7.23
N LYS A 116 10.10 -11.41 -7.73
CA LYS A 116 10.30 -12.65 -6.98
C LYS A 116 11.78 -12.89 -6.71
N ASP A 117 12.64 -12.74 -7.71
CA ASP A 117 14.08 -12.92 -7.57
C ASP A 117 14.67 -11.91 -6.59
N GLY A 118 14.23 -10.65 -6.66
CA GLY A 118 14.62 -9.59 -5.72
C GLY A 118 14.16 -9.87 -4.29
N LEU A 119 12.95 -10.42 -4.10
CA LEU A 119 12.49 -10.88 -2.78
C LEU A 119 13.36 -12.00 -2.23
N GLU A 120 13.67 -13.02 -3.06
CA GLU A 120 14.51 -14.13 -2.67
C GLU A 120 15.93 -13.66 -2.28
N GLN A 121 16.55 -12.82 -3.10
CA GLN A 121 17.86 -12.24 -2.82
C GLN A 121 17.84 -11.37 -1.57
N GLY A 122 16.79 -10.56 -1.37
CA GLY A 122 16.60 -9.76 -0.17
C GLY A 122 16.52 -10.61 1.09
N LEU A 123 15.82 -11.73 1.05
CA LEU A 123 15.74 -12.69 2.16
C LEU A 123 17.09 -13.36 2.44
N TYR A 124 17.82 -13.78 1.41
CA TYR A 124 19.18 -14.32 1.59
C TYR A 124 20.14 -13.28 2.16
N ASN A 125 20.02 -12.02 1.72
CA ASN A 125 20.85 -10.94 2.23
C ASN A 125 20.57 -10.66 3.71
N ALA A 126 19.28 -10.66 4.11
CA ALA A 126 18.88 -10.55 5.51
C ALA A 126 19.37 -11.73 6.35
N LEU A 127 19.28 -12.96 5.81
CA LEU A 127 19.77 -14.17 6.47
C LEU A 127 21.30 -14.13 6.67
N LYS A 128 22.05 -13.67 5.67
CA LYS A 128 23.52 -13.62 5.68
C LYS A 128 24.07 -12.66 6.74
N HIS A 129 23.45 -11.49 6.89
CA HIS A 129 23.87 -10.45 7.84
C HIS A 129 23.14 -10.56 9.19
N TYR A 130 22.40 -11.64 9.41
CA TYR A 130 21.68 -11.85 10.65
C TYR A 130 22.64 -11.97 11.84
N GLY A 131 22.41 -11.18 12.89
CA GLY A 131 23.28 -11.05 14.06
C GLY A 131 24.29 -9.89 13.97
N GLU A 132 24.44 -9.24 12.82
CA GLU A 132 25.27 -8.04 12.67
C GLU A 132 24.51 -6.77 13.06
N ASN A 133 23.22 -6.71 12.70
CA ASN A 133 22.36 -5.57 12.98
C ASN A 133 21.01 -6.01 13.54
N LYS A 134 20.80 -5.75 14.84
CA LYS A 134 19.58 -6.08 15.58
C LYS A 134 18.28 -5.59 14.93
N ASN A 135 18.33 -4.54 14.11
CA ASN A 135 17.14 -4.03 13.40
C ASN A 135 16.79 -4.88 12.19
N GLN A 136 17.79 -5.33 11.43
CA GLN A 136 17.57 -6.24 10.30
C GLN A 136 17.14 -7.63 10.80
N ASP A 137 17.69 -8.05 11.94
CA ASP A 137 17.30 -9.30 12.60
C ASP A 137 15.81 -9.31 12.95
N LYS A 138 15.31 -8.23 13.59
CA LYS A 138 13.89 -8.08 13.95
C LYS A 138 12.94 -8.18 12.75
N ASN A 139 13.34 -7.66 11.59
CA ASN A 139 12.51 -7.74 10.38
C ASN A 139 12.40 -9.18 9.89
N LEU A 140 13.51 -9.92 9.87
CA LEU A 140 13.51 -11.32 9.49
C LEU A 140 12.76 -12.17 10.52
N ASP A 141 12.93 -11.88 11.82
CA ASP A 141 12.21 -12.52 12.92
C ASP A 141 10.69 -12.32 12.79
N TYR A 142 10.25 -11.07 12.54
CA TYR A 142 8.85 -10.75 12.32
C TYR A 142 8.28 -11.54 11.14
N ILE A 143 9.02 -11.64 10.03
CA ILE A 143 8.58 -12.44 8.88
C ILE A 143 8.45 -13.92 9.27
N GLN A 144 9.44 -14.48 9.95
CA GLN A 144 9.45 -15.89 10.36
C GLN A 144 8.29 -16.24 11.30
N GLU A 145 8.00 -15.37 12.28
CA GLU A 145 6.92 -15.56 13.23
C GLU A 145 5.53 -15.42 12.58
N ASN A 146 5.32 -14.38 11.75
CA ASN A 146 4.02 -14.10 11.17
C ASN A 146 3.67 -15.01 9.99
N VAL A 147 4.65 -15.35 9.16
CA VAL A 147 4.48 -16.23 7.99
C VAL A 147 4.68 -17.70 8.38
N LYS A 148 5.14 -17.99 9.60
CA LYS A 148 5.33 -19.34 10.14
C LYS A 148 6.29 -20.17 9.27
N CYS A 149 7.45 -19.60 9.01
CA CYS A 149 8.48 -20.13 8.11
C CYS A 149 9.87 -20.06 8.75
N CYS A 150 10.85 -20.77 8.20
CA CYS A 150 12.24 -20.71 8.65
C CYS A 150 13.23 -20.84 7.50
N GLY A 151 14.24 -19.96 7.49
CA GLY A 151 15.18 -19.84 6.37
C GLY A 151 14.52 -19.23 5.11
N VAL A 152 15.21 -19.27 3.97
CA VAL A 152 14.70 -18.68 2.72
C VAL A 152 13.89 -19.70 1.94
N LYS A 153 14.50 -20.83 1.59
CA LYS A 153 13.87 -21.99 0.95
C LYS A 153 13.59 -23.10 1.94
N ASN A 154 14.44 -23.25 2.95
CA ASN A 154 14.32 -24.29 3.96
C ASN A 154 15.15 -23.94 5.22
N PRO A 155 14.97 -24.66 6.34
CA PRO A 155 15.69 -24.34 7.57
C PRO A 155 17.21 -24.58 7.52
N ALA A 156 17.68 -25.44 6.62
CA ALA A 156 19.12 -25.71 6.47
C ALA A 156 19.89 -24.51 5.90
N ASP A 157 19.20 -23.52 5.33
CA ASP A 157 19.81 -22.26 4.89
C ASP A 157 20.56 -21.55 6.05
N TRP A 158 20.13 -21.77 7.30
CA TRP A 158 20.81 -21.24 8.48
C TRP A 158 22.20 -21.83 8.73
N LEU A 159 22.46 -23.08 8.30
CA LEU A 159 23.71 -23.79 8.61
C LEU A 159 24.95 -23.09 8.02
N ASN A 160 24.77 -22.34 6.93
CA ASN A 160 25.84 -21.62 6.25
C ASN A 160 26.03 -20.18 6.75
N THR A 161 25.27 -19.73 7.76
CA THR A 161 25.33 -18.36 8.27
C THR A 161 26.43 -18.18 9.33
N THR A 162 26.90 -16.95 9.49
CA THR A 162 27.79 -16.55 10.61
C THR A 162 27.12 -16.73 11.96
N TRP A 163 25.81 -16.50 12.03
CA TRP A 163 25.00 -16.70 13.23
C TRP A 163 25.02 -18.14 13.73
N HIS A 164 24.84 -19.13 12.84
CA HIS A 164 24.91 -20.55 13.21
C HIS A 164 26.29 -20.91 13.78
N LYS A 165 27.36 -20.46 13.11
CA LYS A 165 28.75 -20.69 13.54
C LYS A 165 29.06 -20.11 14.93
N ASN A 166 28.46 -18.97 15.27
CA ASN A 166 28.73 -18.28 16.53
C ASN A 166 27.86 -18.77 17.70
N SER A 167 26.63 -19.22 17.43
CA SER A 167 25.65 -19.56 18.46
C SER A 167 25.49 -21.06 18.70
N ASN A 168 26.03 -21.91 17.83
CA ASN A 168 25.80 -23.36 17.80
C ASN A 168 24.32 -23.77 17.78
N ASN A 169 23.42 -22.86 17.39
CA ASN A 169 21.98 -23.12 17.27
C ASN A 169 21.61 -23.32 15.80
N ILE A 170 20.67 -24.22 15.51
CA ILE A 170 20.25 -24.54 14.13
C ILE A 170 19.50 -23.38 13.46
N ALA A 171 18.74 -22.58 14.24
CA ALA A 171 17.98 -21.42 13.78
C ALA A 171 17.62 -20.49 14.95
N PRO A 172 17.28 -19.20 14.72
CA PRO A 172 16.82 -18.29 15.77
C PRO A 172 15.44 -18.68 16.33
N LYS A 173 15.08 -18.11 17.49
CA LYS A 173 13.83 -18.43 18.18
C LYS A 173 12.57 -18.10 17.36
N SER A 174 12.65 -17.10 16.48
CA SER A 174 11.60 -16.71 15.54
C SER A 174 11.18 -17.83 14.57
N CYS A 175 12.05 -18.81 14.32
CA CYS A 175 11.75 -20.01 13.55
C CYS A 175 10.92 -21.06 14.32
N CYS A 176 10.64 -20.87 15.61
CA CYS A 176 9.98 -21.89 16.42
C CYS A 176 8.45 -21.93 16.20
N LYS A 177 7.91 -23.15 16.17
CA LYS A 177 6.47 -23.45 16.10
C LYS A 177 5.69 -23.14 17.39
N HIS A 178 6.36 -23.18 18.54
CA HIS A 178 5.75 -23.04 19.87
C HIS A 178 6.43 -21.93 20.68
N PRO A 179 5.67 -21.13 21.47
CA PRO A 179 6.25 -20.07 22.28
C PRO A 179 7.32 -20.55 23.28
N ASP A 180 7.22 -21.80 23.73
CA ASP A 180 8.04 -22.38 24.81
C ASP A 180 9.34 -23.04 24.34
N CYS A 181 9.75 -22.79 23.10
CA CYS A 181 10.99 -23.32 22.56
C CYS A 181 12.22 -22.94 23.40
N LYS A 182 12.95 -23.95 23.86
CA LYS A 182 14.25 -23.77 24.52
C LYS A 182 15.35 -23.97 23.49
N GLN A 183 16.34 -23.08 23.50
CA GLN A 183 17.56 -23.31 22.74
C GLN A 183 18.42 -24.37 23.45
N PRO A 184 19.13 -25.25 22.71
CA PRO A 184 19.20 -25.31 21.25
C PRO A 184 17.94 -25.90 20.61
N LEU A 185 17.46 -25.27 19.53
CA LEU A 185 16.29 -25.73 18.78
C LEU A 185 16.59 -27.04 18.05
N THR A 186 15.66 -27.99 18.09
CA THR A 186 15.71 -29.20 17.28
C THR A 186 14.93 -29.04 15.97
N GLN A 187 15.23 -29.88 14.97
CA GLN A 187 14.54 -29.89 13.68
C GLN A 187 13.01 -30.06 13.80
N LYS A 188 12.53 -30.70 14.88
CA LYS A 188 11.10 -30.93 15.10
C LYS A 188 10.36 -29.65 15.55
N GLU A 189 11.07 -28.78 16.26
CA GLU A 189 10.52 -27.58 16.91
C GLU A 189 10.45 -26.36 15.96
N ILE A 190 11.16 -26.39 14.83
CA ILE A 190 11.20 -25.30 13.86
C ILE A 190 10.22 -25.49 12.70
N TYR A 191 9.79 -24.39 12.08
CA TYR A 191 9.04 -24.44 10.82
C TYR A 191 9.88 -25.09 9.72
N ASN A 192 9.29 -26.03 8.95
CA ASN A 192 9.98 -26.73 7.87
C ASN A 192 9.90 -25.99 6.52
N GLN A 193 8.99 -25.03 6.42
CA GLN A 193 8.73 -24.26 5.19
C GLN A 193 9.70 -23.09 5.10
N GLY A 194 10.28 -22.84 3.93
CA GLY A 194 11.05 -21.62 3.66
C GLY A 194 10.18 -20.38 3.50
N CYS A 195 10.64 -19.24 3.98
CA CYS A 195 9.87 -18.00 3.95
C CYS A 195 9.54 -17.51 2.55
N PHE A 196 10.43 -17.69 1.57
CA PHE A 196 10.14 -17.32 0.20
C PHE A 196 8.93 -18.07 -0.35
N ASN A 197 8.86 -19.38 -0.10
CA ASN A 197 7.79 -20.23 -0.63
C ASN A 197 6.44 -19.87 0.00
N GLU A 198 6.39 -19.68 1.33
CA GLU A 198 5.16 -19.32 2.03
C GLU A 198 4.70 -17.89 1.69
N ILE A 199 5.62 -16.92 1.58
CA ILE A 199 5.25 -15.56 1.14
C ILE A 199 4.64 -15.58 -0.27
N ILE A 200 5.25 -16.31 -1.22
CA ILE A 200 4.72 -16.40 -2.59
C ILE A 200 3.38 -17.15 -2.62
N LYS A 201 3.23 -18.20 -1.82
CA LYS A 201 1.97 -18.95 -1.68
C LYS A 201 0.87 -18.08 -1.08
N ASP A 202 1.17 -17.31 -0.04
CA ASP A 202 0.24 -16.35 0.56
C ASP A 202 -0.15 -15.26 -0.43
N LEU A 203 0.82 -14.65 -1.12
CA LEU A 203 0.57 -13.66 -2.18
C LEU A 203 -0.32 -14.22 -3.28
N ASN A 204 -0.05 -15.43 -3.77
CA ASN A 204 -0.87 -16.06 -4.80
C ASN A 204 -2.30 -16.35 -4.30
N SER A 205 -2.45 -16.76 -3.03
CA SER A 205 -3.77 -17.03 -2.43
C SER A 205 -4.63 -15.78 -2.29
N LYS A 206 -4.00 -14.61 -2.10
CA LYS A 206 -4.67 -13.31 -1.94
C LYS A 206 -4.69 -12.48 -3.22
N MET A 207 -4.02 -12.92 -4.29
CA MET A 207 -3.89 -12.19 -5.54
C MET A 207 -5.25 -11.81 -6.14
N GLY A 208 -6.25 -12.68 -6.03
CA GLY A 208 -7.61 -12.38 -6.50
C GLY A 208 -8.24 -11.18 -5.79
N ILE A 209 -8.03 -11.04 -4.48
CA ILE A 209 -8.53 -9.89 -3.69
C ILE A 209 -7.77 -8.62 -4.10
N ILE A 210 -6.44 -8.69 -4.21
CA ILE A 210 -5.60 -7.57 -4.61
C ILE A 210 -6.00 -7.06 -6.01
N ALA A 211 -6.14 -7.97 -6.96
CA ALA A 211 -6.58 -7.65 -8.32
C ALA A 211 -7.99 -7.06 -8.34
N GLY A 212 -8.92 -7.63 -7.55
CA GLY A 212 -10.28 -7.12 -7.43
C GLY A 212 -10.33 -5.68 -6.88
N VAL A 213 -9.54 -5.37 -5.85
CA VAL A 213 -9.44 -4.01 -5.29
C VAL A 213 -8.86 -3.03 -6.33
N ALA A 214 -7.81 -3.43 -7.05
CA ALA A 214 -7.21 -2.60 -8.10
C ALA A 214 -8.21 -2.30 -9.23
N VAL A 215 -8.92 -3.32 -9.74
CA VAL A 215 -9.94 -3.13 -10.78
C VAL A 215 -11.08 -2.24 -10.27
N ALA A 216 -11.56 -2.45 -9.05
CA ALA A 216 -12.61 -1.61 -8.47
C ALA A 216 -12.15 -0.15 -8.36
N PHE A 217 -10.93 0.10 -7.92
CA PHE A 217 -10.35 1.43 -7.81
C PHE A 217 -10.22 2.10 -9.19
N ALA A 218 -9.71 1.41 -10.21
CA ALA A 218 -9.66 1.87 -11.59
C ALA A 218 -11.06 2.22 -12.17
N CYS A 219 -12.07 1.35 -11.94
CA CYS A 219 -13.44 1.63 -12.35
C CYS A 219 -14.01 2.88 -11.67
N LEU A 220 -13.79 3.01 -10.36
CA LEU A 220 -14.25 4.15 -9.57
C LEU A 220 -13.60 5.46 -10.02
N GLN A 221 -12.30 5.45 -10.34
CA GLN A 221 -11.60 6.62 -10.90
C GLN A 221 -12.18 7.03 -12.26
N PHE A 222 -12.40 6.08 -13.16
CA PHE A 222 -12.96 6.35 -14.48
C PHE A 222 -14.36 6.96 -14.36
N LEU A 223 -15.21 6.40 -13.50
CA LEU A 223 -16.53 6.96 -13.18
C LEU A 223 -16.43 8.37 -12.60
N GLY A 224 -15.52 8.60 -11.65
CA GLY A 224 -15.27 9.92 -11.07
C GLY A 224 -14.82 10.96 -12.11
N SER A 225 -14.00 10.55 -13.07
CA SER A 225 -13.57 11.42 -14.17
C SER A 225 -14.73 11.74 -15.12
N ALA A 226 -15.51 10.74 -15.54
CA ALA A 226 -16.66 10.93 -16.42
C ALA A 226 -17.72 11.84 -15.78
N LEU A 227 -17.99 11.66 -14.49
CA LEU A 227 -18.91 12.52 -13.73
C LEU A 227 -18.36 13.95 -13.57
N SER A 228 -17.06 14.11 -13.27
CA SER A 228 -16.42 15.42 -13.18
C SER A 228 -16.51 16.18 -14.50
N PHE A 229 -16.22 15.51 -15.61
CA PHE A 229 -16.31 16.08 -16.96
C PHE A 229 -17.75 16.46 -17.33
N GLY A 230 -18.70 15.55 -17.09
CA GLY A 230 -20.11 15.78 -17.35
C GLY A 230 -20.68 16.95 -16.53
N LEU A 231 -20.29 17.05 -15.26
CA LEU A 231 -20.66 18.17 -14.39
C LEU A 231 -20.01 19.48 -14.86
N ALA A 232 -18.72 19.44 -15.23
CA ALA A 232 -18.00 20.60 -15.76
C ALA A 232 -18.70 21.17 -17.00
N ARG A 233 -19.08 20.30 -17.94
CA ARG A 233 -19.80 20.67 -19.17
C ARG A 233 -21.14 21.34 -18.86
N LYS A 234 -21.97 20.72 -18.01
CA LYS A 234 -23.27 21.30 -17.62
C LYS A 234 -23.13 22.65 -16.92
N VAL A 235 -22.15 22.79 -16.04
CA VAL A 235 -21.86 24.08 -15.37
C VAL A 235 -21.40 25.13 -16.39
N ASN A 236 -20.61 24.73 -17.39
CA ASN A 236 -20.11 25.63 -18.42
C ASN A 236 -21.24 26.11 -19.34
N GLU A 237 -22.09 25.20 -19.81
CA GLU A 237 -23.26 25.52 -20.65
C GLU A 237 -24.16 26.57 -19.97
N VAL A 238 -24.49 26.37 -18.69
CA VAL A 238 -25.30 27.31 -17.89
C VAL A 238 -24.62 28.67 -17.64
N LYS A 239 -23.29 28.77 -17.79
CA LYS A 239 -22.54 30.03 -17.62
C LYS A 239 -22.59 30.89 -18.89
N TYR A 240 -22.72 30.27 -20.06
CA TYR A 240 -22.66 30.93 -21.37
C TYR A 240 -24.02 31.03 -22.08
N GLU A 241 -25.12 30.53 -21.49
CA GLU A 241 -26.47 30.88 -21.97
C GLU A 241 -26.66 32.41 -21.90
N PRO A 242 -27.01 33.07 -23.03
CA PRO A 242 -27.27 34.50 -23.04
C PRO A 242 -28.42 34.83 -22.09
N MET A 243 -28.27 35.89 -21.29
CA MET A 243 -29.37 36.40 -20.48
C MET A 243 -30.46 36.93 -21.44
N PRO A 244 -31.71 36.43 -21.35
CA PRO A 244 -32.82 36.97 -22.12
C PRO A 244 -33.14 38.41 -21.71
#